data_AF-D5AAW4-F1
#
_entry.id   AF-D5AAW4-F1
#
_cell.length_a   1.000
_cell.length_b   1.000
_cell.length_c   1.000
_cell.angle_alpha   90.00
_cell.angle_beta   90.00
_cell.angle_gamma   90.00
#
_symmetry.space_group_name_H-M   'P 1'
#
loop_
_entity.id
_entity.type
_entity.pdbx_description
1 polymer ?
#
loop_
_entity_poly.entity_id
_entity_poly.type
_entity_poly.pdbx_seq_one_letter_code
_entity_poly.pdbx_strand_id
1 'polypeptide(L)'
;MELLERCTRSEAAQGHLSKELESKTELIKNLYAKHKMERLVNKEKISFTRFEVHELAAFVRNSAGHYEAINRNCRNYYLSEESIALFVDNLPNGRQYIIGQIVHIERNVARQTPNSSSSRSRYNPYGLPIGTEFFVVTVAMVPDTIQSPHA
;
A
#
# COMPACT_ATOMS: atom_id res chain seq x y z
N MET A 1 -55.22 -24.66 11.83
CA MET A 1 -54.14 -24.56 12.84
C MET A 1 -52.77 -24.39 12.18
N GLU A 2 -52.45 -25.16 11.13
CA GLU A 2 -51.14 -25.16 10.43
C GLU A 2 -50.69 -23.81 9.80
N LEU A 3 -51.62 -23.01 9.27
CA LEU A 3 -51.30 -21.69 8.70
C LEU A 3 -50.85 -20.67 9.75
N LEU A 4 -51.43 -20.73 10.96
CA LEU A 4 -51.11 -19.82 12.06
C LEU A 4 -49.70 -20.09 12.61
N GLU A 5 -49.31 -21.37 12.68
CA GLU A 5 -47.95 -21.81 13.04
C GLU A 5 -46.90 -21.43 11.98
N ARG A 6 -47.30 -21.34 10.71
CA ARG A 6 -46.41 -20.85 9.64
C ARG A 6 -46.20 -19.34 9.75
N CYS A 7 -47.27 -18.57 10.01
CA CYS A 7 -47.16 -17.13 10.23
C CYS A 7 -46.23 -16.79 11.41
N THR A 8 -46.46 -17.41 12.56
CA THR A 8 -45.64 -17.17 13.77
C THR A 8 -44.16 -17.52 13.56
N ARG A 9 -43.86 -18.61 12.85
CA ARG A 9 -42.46 -18.95 12.50
C ARG A 9 -41.83 -17.93 11.55
N SER A 10 -42.58 -17.46 10.55
CA SER A 10 -42.11 -16.44 9.62
C SER A 10 -41.86 -15.10 10.30
N GLU A 11 -42.74 -14.68 11.21
CA GLU A 11 -42.61 -13.45 12.01
C GLU A 11 -41.38 -13.50 12.92
N ALA A 12 -41.15 -14.63 13.59
CA ALA A 12 -39.96 -14.83 14.41
C ALA A 12 -38.67 -14.79 13.58
N ALA A 13 -38.65 -15.43 12.41
CA ALA A 13 -37.51 -15.41 11.50
C ALA A 13 -37.23 -13.99 10.95
N GLN A 14 -38.28 -13.24 10.60
CA GLN A 14 -38.16 -11.85 10.16
C GLN A 14 -37.62 -10.95 11.28
N GLY A 15 -38.10 -11.14 12.51
CA GLY A 15 -37.58 -10.42 13.68
C GLY A 15 -36.11 -10.71 13.95
N HIS A 16 -35.68 -11.96 13.77
CA HIS A 16 -34.26 -12.35 13.87
C HIS A 16 -33.41 -11.70 12.78
N LEU A 17 -33.83 -11.80 11.51
CA LEU A 17 -33.13 -11.20 10.37
C LEU A 17 -33.01 -9.68 10.50
N SER A 18 -34.06 -9.01 11.00
CA SER A 18 -34.05 -7.57 11.24
C SER A 18 -33.00 -7.16 12.27
N LYS A 19 -32.89 -7.91 13.39
CA LYS A 19 -31.86 -7.68 14.42
C LYS A 19 -30.46 -7.94 13.89
N GLU A 20 -30.28 -8.99 13.09
CA GLU A 20 -28.98 -9.31 12.48
C GLU A 20 -28.56 -8.23 11.48
N LEU A 21 -29.50 -7.71 10.68
CA LEU A 21 -29.24 -6.62 9.75
C LEU A 21 -28.84 -5.33 10.46
N GLU A 22 -29.53 -4.99 11.55
CA GLU A 22 -29.21 -3.83 12.38
C GLU A 22 -27.81 -3.98 12.99
N SER A 23 -27.50 -5.14 13.58
CA SER A 23 -26.18 -5.44 14.16
C SER A 23 -25.06 -5.36 13.11
N LYS A 24 -25.26 -5.93 11.91
CA LYS A 24 -24.30 -5.84 10.81
C LYS A 24 -24.12 -4.39 10.33
N THR A 25 -25.21 -3.63 10.27
CA THR A 25 -25.16 -2.22 9.87
C THR A 25 -24.35 -1.39 10.87
N GLU A 26 -24.56 -1.63 12.17
CA GLU A 26 -23.79 -0.97 13.23
C GLU A 26 -22.32 -1.36 13.20
N LEU A 27 -22.00 -2.64 12.98
CA LEU A 27 -20.63 -3.11 12.83
C LEU A 27 -19.92 -2.40 11.67
N ILE A 28 -20.56 -2.28 10.50
CA ILE A 28 -19.99 -1.58 9.35
C ILE A 28 -19.72 -0.11 9.67
N LYS A 29 -20.65 0.58 10.34
CA LYS A 29 -20.46 1.98 10.77
C LYS A 29 -19.27 2.12 11.72
N ASN A 30 -19.15 1.23 12.69
CA ASN A 30 -18.05 1.24 13.66
C ASN A 30 -16.69 0.96 13.00
N LEU A 31 -16.63 -0.02 12.09
CA LEU A 31 -15.41 -0.32 11.33
C LEU A 31 -14.98 0.86 10.45
N TYR A 32 -15.93 1.53 9.79
CA TYR A 32 -15.65 2.71 8.99
C TYR A 32 -15.14 3.88 9.83
N ALA A 33 -15.79 4.15 10.98
CA ALA A 33 -15.36 5.20 11.91
C ALA A 33 -13.95 4.92 12.45
N LYS A 34 -13.67 3.67 12.85
CA LYS A 34 -12.35 3.24 13.29
C LYS A 34 -11.29 3.44 12.20
N HIS A 35 -11.54 2.97 10.98
CA HIS A 35 -10.64 3.17 9.85
C HIS A 35 -10.37 4.66 9.56
N LYS A 36 -11.40 5.50 9.62
CA LYS A 36 -11.26 6.96 9.44
C LYS A 36 -10.36 7.57 10.53
N MET A 37 -10.51 7.15 11.78
CA MET A 37 -9.67 7.65 12.89
C MET A 37 -8.22 7.16 12.78
N GLU A 38 -8.00 5.90 12.41
CA GLU A 38 -6.65 5.35 12.18
C GLU A 38 -5.89 6.13 11.10
N ARG A 39 -6.57 6.58 10.03
CA ARG A 39 -5.97 7.45 9.02
C ARG A 39 -5.53 8.82 9.54
N LEU A 40 -6.24 9.39 10.51
CA LEU A 40 -5.93 10.72 11.04
C LEU A 40 -4.74 10.69 12.02
N VAL A 41 -4.50 9.55 12.67
CA VAL A 41 -3.46 9.39 13.72
C VAL A 41 -2.12 8.87 13.16
N ASN A 42 -2.11 8.29 11.95
CA ASN A 42 -0.95 7.53 11.44
C ASN A 42 -0.02 8.28 10.46
N LYS A 43 -0.09 9.62 10.36
CA LYS A 43 0.71 10.39 9.38
C LYS A 43 2.23 10.21 9.50
N GLU A 44 2.72 9.74 10.65
CA GLU A 44 4.16 9.51 10.92
C GLU A 44 4.54 8.01 10.98
N LYS A 45 3.62 7.10 10.64
CA LYS A 45 3.93 5.66 10.65
C LYS A 45 4.32 5.19 9.25
N ILE A 46 5.37 4.37 9.18
CA ILE A 46 5.76 3.66 7.97
C ILE A 46 4.71 2.59 7.68
N SER A 47 4.14 2.64 6.48
CA SER A 47 3.23 1.63 5.94
C SER A 47 4.02 0.42 5.46
N PHE A 48 3.47 -0.79 5.64
CA PHE A 48 4.13 -2.05 5.27
C PHE A 48 3.18 -3.03 4.57
N THR A 49 1.97 -2.62 4.21
CA THR A 49 0.93 -3.53 3.70
C THR A 49 0.33 -3.05 2.40
N ARG A 50 -0.51 -2.02 2.44
CA ARG A 50 -1.05 -1.34 1.27
C ARG A 50 -0.57 0.09 1.31
N PHE A 51 0.07 0.51 0.23
CA PHE A 51 0.53 1.87 0.11
C PHE A 51 -0.57 2.76 -0.42
N GLU A 52 -0.79 3.86 0.27
CA GLU A 52 -1.62 4.95 -0.19
C GLU A 52 -0.80 6.24 -0.29
N VAL A 53 -1.29 7.18 -1.10
CA VAL A 53 -0.72 8.53 -1.16
C VAL A 53 -0.80 9.16 0.24
N HIS A 54 0.25 9.89 0.60
CA HIS A 54 0.52 10.53 1.90
C HIS A 54 0.99 9.61 3.03
N GLU A 55 1.06 8.29 2.81
CA GLU A 55 1.69 7.39 3.78
C GLU A 55 3.23 7.48 3.71
N LEU A 56 3.90 7.17 4.81
CA LEU A 56 5.35 6.97 4.80
C LEU A 56 5.67 5.57 4.30
N ALA A 57 6.70 5.46 3.46
CA ALA A 57 7.23 4.17 3.02
C ALA A 57 8.75 4.16 3.09
N ALA A 58 9.29 2.96 3.33
CA ALA A 58 10.71 2.70 3.38
C ALA A 58 11.12 1.82 2.20
N PHE A 59 12.21 2.17 1.54
CA PHE A 59 12.75 1.50 0.38
C PHE A 59 14.20 1.12 0.65
N VAL A 60 14.60 -0.09 0.27
CA VAL A 60 15.95 -0.62 0.45
C VAL A 60 16.51 -1.02 -0.90
N ARG A 61 17.80 -0.74 -1.12
CA ARG A 61 18.47 -1.15 -2.35
C ARG A 61 18.64 -2.67 -2.38
N ASN A 62 18.08 -3.32 -3.40
CA ASN A 62 18.21 -4.75 -3.62
C ASN A 62 19.52 -5.10 -4.35
N SER A 63 19.80 -6.39 -4.52
CA SER A 63 21.00 -6.90 -5.19
C SER A 63 21.07 -6.54 -6.69
N ALA A 64 19.93 -6.22 -7.32
CA ALA A 64 19.88 -5.74 -8.69
C ALA A 64 20.16 -4.21 -8.80
N GLY A 65 20.30 -3.53 -7.66
CA GLY A 65 20.62 -2.12 -7.58
C GLY A 65 19.41 -1.19 -7.53
N HIS A 66 18.19 -1.73 -7.57
CA HIS A 66 16.94 -0.97 -7.48
C HIS A 66 16.50 -0.80 -6.02
N TYR A 67 15.86 0.32 -5.71
CA TYR A 67 15.21 0.50 -4.41
C TYR A 67 13.83 -0.13 -4.42
N GLU A 68 13.62 -1.13 -3.57
CA GLU A 68 12.35 -1.84 -3.42
C GLU A 68 11.73 -1.53 -2.05
N ALA A 69 10.43 -1.33 -2.02
CA ALA A 69 9.71 -1.00 -0.81
C ALA A 69 9.62 -2.20 0.15
N ILE A 70 9.71 -1.94 1.44
CA ILE A 70 9.43 -2.94 2.48
C ILE A 70 7.91 -3.13 2.57
N ASN A 71 7.38 -4.16 1.91
CA ASN A 71 5.94 -4.48 1.92
C ASN A 71 5.71 -5.99 2.16
N ARG A 72 4.82 -6.31 3.11
CA ARG A 72 4.49 -7.68 3.53
C ARG A 72 3.45 -8.36 2.65
N ASN A 73 2.56 -7.58 2.02
CA ASN A 73 1.36 -8.11 1.35
C ASN A 73 1.47 -8.10 -0.17
N CYS A 74 2.30 -7.23 -0.75
CA CYS A 74 2.54 -7.16 -2.18
C CYS A 74 4.02 -6.87 -2.43
N ARG A 75 4.61 -7.58 -3.40
CA ARG A 75 5.99 -7.38 -3.86
C ARG A 75 5.99 -6.44 -5.07
N ASN A 76 7.17 -6.04 -5.55
CA ASN A 76 7.35 -5.25 -6.79
C ASN A 76 6.93 -3.77 -6.69
N TYR A 77 7.11 -3.14 -5.52
CA TYR A 77 7.04 -1.68 -5.40
C TYR A 77 8.45 -1.11 -5.50
N TYR A 78 8.75 -0.41 -6.59
CA TYR A 78 10.05 0.18 -6.84
C TYR A 78 9.99 1.69 -6.67
N LEU A 79 11.06 2.27 -6.13
CA LEU A 79 11.19 3.71 -6.03
C LEU A 79 11.44 4.31 -7.42
N SER A 80 10.80 5.44 -7.72
CA SER A 80 10.97 6.13 -9.00
C SER A 80 12.36 6.76 -9.13
N GLU A 81 12.86 6.88 -10.36
CA GLU A 81 14.18 7.46 -10.64
C GLU A 81 14.24 8.94 -10.20
N GLU A 82 13.13 9.68 -10.27
CA GLU A 82 13.05 11.06 -9.79
C GLU A 82 13.29 11.13 -8.28
N SER A 83 12.68 10.23 -7.51
CA SER A 83 12.94 10.13 -6.07
C SER A 83 14.35 9.61 -5.78
N ILE A 84 14.91 8.73 -6.59
CA ILE A 84 16.31 8.30 -6.40
C ILE A 84 17.25 9.49 -6.60
N ALA A 85 17.09 10.25 -7.68
CA ALA A 85 17.91 11.42 -7.98
C ALA A 85 17.85 12.49 -6.88
N LEU A 86 16.66 12.75 -6.33
CA LEU A 86 16.47 13.73 -5.26
C LEU A 86 17.17 13.34 -3.95
N PHE A 87 17.23 12.04 -3.65
CA PHE A 87 17.69 11.56 -2.34
C PHE A 87 19.16 11.12 -2.37
N VAL A 88 19.65 10.48 -3.43
CA VAL A 88 21.01 9.92 -3.48
C VAL A 88 22.09 10.98 -3.29
N ASP A 89 21.93 12.17 -3.88
CA ASP A 89 22.88 13.27 -3.74
C ASP A 89 22.92 13.86 -2.32
N ASN A 90 21.87 13.63 -1.53
CA ASN A 90 21.70 14.16 -0.17
C ASN A 90 21.79 13.08 0.92
N LEU A 91 22.02 11.81 0.57
CA LEU A 91 22.13 10.74 1.56
C LEU A 91 23.48 10.86 2.29
N PRO A 92 23.50 10.94 3.63
CA PRO A 92 24.73 10.77 4.40
C PRO A 92 25.41 9.47 3.96
N ASN A 93 26.72 9.57 3.65
CA ASN A 93 27.52 8.48 3.11
C ASN A 93 27.17 7.12 3.74
N GLY A 94 26.58 6.21 2.96
CA GLY A 94 26.35 4.82 3.35
C GLY A 94 24.91 4.43 3.69
N ARG A 95 23.91 5.32 3.60
CA ARG A 95 22.50 4.90 3.75
C ARG A 95 22.06 4.04 2.54
N GLN A 96 21.78 2.77 2.80
CA GLN A 96 21.26 1.82 1.80
C GLN A 96 19.73 1.85 1.66
N TYR A 97 19.08 2.80 2.33
CA TYR A 97 17.62 2.91 2.40
C TYR A 97 17.16 4.37 2.27
N ILE A 98 15.96 4.53 1.72
CA ILE A 98 15.26 5.80 1.53
C ILE A 98 13.92 5.72 2.27
N ILE A 99 13.60 6.74 3.05
CA ILE A 99 12.28 6.90 3.68
C ILE A 99 11.68 8.19 3.13
N GLY A 100 10.43 8.11 2.69
CA GLY A 100 9.73 9.26 2.15
C GLY A 100 8.22 9.13 2.24
N GLN A 101 7.54 10.27 2.13
CA GLN A 101 6.08 10.30 2.02
C GLN A 101 5.69 10.03 0.57
N ILE A 102 4.81 9.06 0.35
CA ILE A 102 4.31 8.72 -0.98
C ILE A 102 3.50 9.88 -1.56
N VAL A 103 3.89 10.36 -2.73
CA VAL A 103 3.16 11.39 -3.48
C VAL A 103 2.51 10.84 -4.74
N HIS A 104 3.05 9.75 -5.29
CA HIS A 104 2.51 9.11 -6.48
C HIS A 104 2.76 7.60 -6.47
N ILE A 105 1.78 6.84 -6.94
CA ILE A 105 1.90 5.40 -7.19
C ILE A 105 1.40 5.13 -8.59
N GLU A 106 2.30 4.69 -9.46
CA GLU A 106 1.97 4.30 -10.82
C GLU A 106 1.89 2.77 -10.90
N ARG A 107 0.74 2.24 -11.33
CA ARG A 107 0.56 0.80 -11.57
C ARG A 107 0.96 0.45 -13.00
N ASN A 108 1.84 -0.51 -13.13
CA ASN A 108 2.37 -0.98 -14.40
C ASN A 108 2.26 -2.50 -14.54
N VAL A 109 2.36 -2.98 -15.77
CA VAL A 109 2.44 -4.40 -16.10
C VAL A 109 3.66 -4.62 -16.97
N ALA A 110 4.48 -5.61 -16.63
CA ALA A 110 5.66 -5.98 -17.39
C ALA A 110 5.28 -6.35 -18.83
N ARG A 111 5.77 -5.59 -19.81
CA ARG A 111 5.53 -5.82 -21.24
C ARG A 111 6.84 -6.07 -21.96
N GLN A 112 6.77 -6.75 -23.11
CA GLN A 112 7.90 -6.80 -24.05
C GLN A 112 8.12 -5.42 -24.65
N THR A 113 9.36 -4.94 -24.63
CA THR A 113 9.74 -3.79 -25.44
C THR A 113 9.90 -4.25 -26.89
N PRO A 114 9.17 -3.65 -27.86
CA PRO A 114 9.13 -4.16 -29.23
C PRO A 114 10.44 -3.99 -30.02
N ASN A 115 11.41 -3.19 -29.53
CA ASN A 115 12.57 -2.74 -30.32
C ASN A 115 13.93 -3.22 -29.81
N SER A 116 14.01 -4.25 -28.98
CA SER A 116 15.27 -4.59 -28.32
C SER A 116 15.76 -6.00 -28.70
N SER A 117 16.73 -6.05 -29.62
CA SER A 117 17.34 -7.25 -30.19
C SER A 117 18.34 -7.97 -29.25
N SER A 118 18.47 -7.53 -28.00
CA SER A 118 19.32 -8.17 -27.00
C SER A 118 18.50 -9.05 -26.05
N SER A 119 18.96 -10.27 -25.77
CA SER A 119 18.30 -11.21 -24.85
C SER A 119 18.09 -10.67 -23.43
N ARG A 120 18.76 -9.57 -23.05
CA ARG A 120 18.68 -8.89 -21.74
C ARG A 120 17.57 -7.83 -21.66
N SER A 121 16.91 -7.49 -22.77
CA SER A 121 15.91 -6.42 -22.86
C SER A 121 14.49 -6.93 -23.11
N ARG A 122 14.26 -8.25 -23.06
CA ARG A 122 12.90 -8.84 -23.13
C ARG A 122 12.06 -8.62 -21.86
N TYR A 123 12.65 -8.01 -20.83
CA TYR A 123 12.05 -7.79 -19.52
C TYR A 123 11.94 -6.29 -19.25
N ASN A 124 10.95 -5.90 -18.44
CA ASN A 124 10.87 -4.54 -17.89
C ASN A 124 12.14 -4.22 -17.08
N PRO A 125 12.46 -2.95 -16.79
CA PRO A 125 13.72 -2.55 -16.14
C PRO A 125 14.03 -3.25 -14.82
N TYR A 126 13.03 -3.83 -14.16
CA TYR A 126 13.17 -4.56 -12.89
C TYR A 126 13.35 -6.07 -13.06
N GLY A 127 13.46 -6.57 -14.30
CA GLY A 127 13.68 -7.98 -14.59
C GLY A 127 12.47 -8.89 -14.34
N LEU A 128 11.27 -8.33 -14.14
CA LEU A 128 10.07 -9.15 -13.85
C LEU A 128 9.55 -9.89 -15.09
N PRO A 129 8.96 -11.09 -14.93
CA PRO A 129 8.31 -11.81 -16.02
C PRO A 129 7.22 -10.98 -16.70
N ILE A 130 7.05 -11.17 -18.01
CA ILE A 130 5.97 -10.51 -18.78
C ILE A 130 4.61 -10.82 -18.16
N GLY A 131 3.73 -9.83 -18.07
CA GLY A 131 2.42 -9.92 -17.41
C GLY A 131 2.45 -9.70 -15.91
N THR A 132 3.63 -9.62 -15.28
CA THR A 132 3.76 -9.33 -13.85
C THR A 132 3.40 -7.88 -13.56
N GLU A 133 2.53 -7.66 -12.58
CA GLU A 133 2.22 -6.32 -12.09
C GLU A 133 3.35 -5.78 -11.21
N PHE A 134 3.64 -4.50 -11.38
CA PHE A 134 4.58 -3.78 -10.54
C PHE A 134 4.13 -2.34 -10.37
N PHE A 135 4.72 -1.67 -9.39
CA PHE A 135 4.36 -0.31 -9.02
C PHE A 135 5.61 0.54 -8.96
N VAL A 136 5.55 1.71 -9.55
CA VAL A 136 6.59 2.73 -9.42
C VAL A 136 6.06 3.78 -8.45
N VAL A 137 6.82 4.03 -7.37
CA VAL A 137 6.40 4.91 -6.28
C VAL A 137 7.31 6.12 -6.24
N THR A 138 6.71 7.30 -6.32
CA THR A 138 7.41 8.57 -6.09
C THR A 138 7.14 9.00 -4.65
N VAL A 139 8.21 9.36 -3.96
CA VAL A 139 8.17 9.88 -2.60
C VAL A 139 8.83 11.25 -2.50
N ALA A 140 8.31 12.07 -1.60
CA ALA A 140 8.90 13.34 -1.19
C ALA A 140 9.67 13.18 0.12
N MET A 141 10.67 14.04 0.33
CA MET A 141 11.40 14.11 1.59
C MET A 141 10.45 14.49 2.72
N VAL A 142 10.53 13.76 3.81
CA VAL A 142 9.91 14.16 5.07
C VAL A 142 10.94 15.04 5.78
N PRO A 143 10.61 16.28 6.19
CA PRO A 143 11.52 17.08 6.98
C PRO A 143 11.90 16.31 8.26
N ASP A 144 13.19 16.23 8.58
CA ASP A 144 13.67 15.54 9.78
C ASP A 144 13.04 16.18 11.03
N THR A 145 12.21 15.42 11.77
CA THR A 145 11.66 15.87 13.06
C THR A 145 12.52 15.46 14.26
N ILE A 146 13.72 14.89 14.07
CA ILE A 146 14.54 14.41 15.18
C ILE A 146 16.02 14.77 14.98
N GLN A 147 16.34 16.06 15.14
CA GLN A 147 17.60 16.40 15.79
C GLN A 147 17.34 16.32 17.30
N SER A 148 17.64 15.16 17.91
CA SER A 148 17.89 15.14 19.35
C SER A 148 19.08 16.07 19.61
N PRO A 149 18.94 17.13 20.43
CA PRO A 149 20.12 17.90 20.82
C PRO A 149 21.06 16.95 21.54
N HIS A 150 22.30 16.88 21.05
CA HIS A 150 23.41 16.29 21.80
C HIS A 150 23.43 16.94 23.18
N ALA A 151 23.17 16.14 24.22
CA ALA A 151 23.47 16.48 25.60
C ALA A 151 24.90 16.04 25.94
#